data_AF-A0A1I4C0V6-F1
#
_entry.id   AF-A0A1I4C0V6-F1
#
_cell.length_a   1.000
_cell.length_b   1.000
_cell.length_c   1.000
_cell.angle_alpha   90.00
_cell.angle_beta   90.00
_cell.angle_gamma   90.00
#
_symmetry.space_group_name_H-M   'P 1'
#
loop_
_entity.id
_entity.type
_entity.pdbx_description
1 polymer ?
#
loop_
_entity_poly.entity_id
_entity_poly.type
_entity_poly.pdbx_seq_one_letter_code
_entity_poly.pdbx_strand_id
1 'polypeptide(L)' 'MNHTTRLACLSPESAAAVVDEHDAYFGAGPSNTVRQDGNEVVIDYFDKRWPLDVAEWAAEQGHATDSAAAAVIAAL' A
#
# COMPACT_ATOMS: atom_id res chain seq x y z
N MET A 1 13.69 -3.51 12.71
CA MET A 1 14.17 -2.81 11.51
C MET A 1 12.96 -2.70 10.60
N ASN A 2 12.59 -1.49 10.15
CA ASN A 2 11.44 -1.35 9.25
C ASN A 2 11.86 -1.76 7.85
N HIS A 3 10.96 -2.46 7.16
CA HIS A 3 11.08 -2.85 5.76
C HIS A 3 10.25 -1.90 4.90
N THR A 4 10.58 -1.80 3.62
CA THR A 4 9.90 -0.93 2.67
C THR A 4 9.55 -1.73 1.42
N THR A 5 8.32 -1.57 0.94
CA THR A 5 7.90 -2.05 -0.38
C THR A 5 7.09 -0.96 -1.10
N ARG A 6 6.82 -1.17 -2.39
CA ARG A 6 6.11 -0.21 -3.24
C ARG A 6 4.98 -0.90 -3.98
N LEU A 7 3.81 -0.28 -3.95
CA LEU A 7 2.65 -0.68 -4.73
C LEU A 7 2.47 0.29 -5.88
N ALA A 8 2.41 -0.22 -7.12
CA ALA A 8 2.06 0.57 -8.28
C ALA A 8 0.54 0.69 -8.40
N CYS A 9 0.03 1.92 -8.36
CA CYS A 9 -1.38 2.23 -8.58
C CYS A 9 -1.63 2.65 -10.03
N LEU A 10 -2.91 2.59 -10.44
CA LEU A 10 -3.34 2.93 -11.80
C LEU A 10 -3.10 4.41 -12.15
N SER A 11 -3.17 5.29 -11.16
CA SER A 11 -2.94 6.72 -11.32
C SER A 11 -2.50 7.36 -9.99
N PRO A 12 -1.99 8.61 -10.02
CA PRO A 12 -1.71 9.36 -8.80
C PRO A 12 -2.94 9.55 -7.90
N GLU A 13 -4.13 9.73 -8.47
CA GLU A 13 -5.37 9.85 -7.72
C GLU A 13 -5.73 8.55 -7.01
N SER A 14 -5.50 7.40 -7.65
CA SER A 14 -5.64 6.10 -7.00
C SER A 14 -4.64 5.90 -5.86
N ALA A 15 -3.38 6.34 -6.04
CA ALA A 15 -2.38 6.28 -4.97
C ALA A 15 -2.77 7.19 -3.79
N ALA A 16 -3.31 8.38 -4.06
CA ALA A 16 -3.83 9.28 -3.03
C ALA A 16 -5.00 8.65 -2.27
N ALA A 17 -5.97 8.03 -2.97
CA ALA A 17 -7.10 7.35 -2.34
C ALA A 17 -6.67 6.21 -1.41
N VAL A 18 -5.64 5.45 -1.79
CA VAL A 18 -5.05 4.41 -0.92
C VAL A 18 -4.47 5.04 0.35
N VAL A 19 -3.70 6.13 0.24
CA VAL A 19 -3.13 6.81 1.42
C VAL A 19 -4.23 7.37 2.33
N ASP A 20 -5.22 8.07 1.75
CA ASP A 20 -6.32 8.70 2.47
C ASP A 20 -7.17 7.67 3.24
N GLU A 21 -7.49 6.54 2.60
CA GLU A 21 -8.23 5.47 3.29
C GLU A 21 -7.42 4.89 4.45
N HIS A 22 -6.13 4.64 4.23
CA HIS A 22 -5.32 3.98 5.26
C HIS A 22 -5.10 4.89 6.47
N ASP A 23 -4.99 6.20 6.28
CA ASP A 23 -4.99 7.18 7.38
C ASP A 23 -6.31 7.16 8.18
N ALA A 24 -7.45 6.86 7.52
CA ALA A 24 -8.77 6.86 8.13
C ALA A 24 -9.17 5.54 8.81
N TYR A 25 -8.82 4.39 8.23
CA TYR A 25 -9.32 3.06 8.63
C TYR A 25 -8.32 2.22 9.41
N PHE A 26 -7.05 2.26 9.02
CA PHE A 26 -6.03 1.41 9.60
C PHE A 26 -5.11 2.26 10.44
N GLY A 27 -5.46 2.45 11.72
CA GLY A 27 -4.64 3.21 12.65
C GLY A 27 -3.18 2.72 12.59
N ALA A 28 -2.29 3.57 12.05
CA ALA A 28 -0.87 3.27 11.91
C ALA A 28 -0.31 2.84 13.27
N GLY A 29 0.08 1.56 13.39
CA GLY A 29 1.01 1.16 14.44
C GLY A 29 2.27 2.02 14.31
N PRO A 30 3.04 2.27 15.39
CA PRO A 30 4.12 3.27 15.41
C PRO A 30 5.23 3.04 14.37
N SER A 31 5.23 1.91 13.67
CA SER A 31 6.23 1.51 12.69
C SER A 31 5.68 1.25 11.28
N ASN A 32 4.37 1.38 11.06
CA ASN A 32 3.74 1.15 9.77
C ASN A 32 3.29 2.50 9.18
N THR A 33 3.75 2.84 7.99
CA THR A 33 3.36 4.08 7.33
C THR A 33 3.09 3.83 5.85
N VAL A 34 2.16 4.61 5.30
CA VAL A 34 1.78 4.58 3.89
C VAL A 34 1.91 6.00 3.37
N ARG A 35 2.62 6.20 2.25
CA ARG A 35 2.80 7.53 1.66
C ARG A 35 2.77 7.47 0.14
N GLN A 36 2.29 8.53 -0.47
CA GLN A 36 2.25 8.65 -1.92
C GLN A 36 3.63 9.02 -2.48
N ASP A 37 3.94 8.49 -3.66
CA ASP A 37 5.05 8.89 -4.52
C ASP A 37 4.62 8.77 -6.00
N GLY A 38 4.05 9.86 -6.55
CA GLY A 38 3.44 9.83 -7.88
C GLY A 38 2.23 8.89 -7.94
N ASN A 39 2.27 7.92 -8.85
CA ASN A 39 1.27 6.84 -8.95
C ASN A 39 1.65 5.60 -8.12
N GLU A 40 2.66 5.68 -7.27
CA GLU A 40 3.03 4.60 -6.37
C GLU A 40 2.69 4.95 -4.92
N VAL A 41 2.50 3.89 -4.13
CA VAL A 41 2.36 3.96 -2.69
C VAL A 41 3.56 3.27 -2.06
N VAL A 42 4.28 4.00 -1.21
CA VAL A 42 5.40 3.48 -0.44
C VAL A 42 4.88 3.02 0.90
N ILE A 43 5.13 1.75 1.21
CA ILE A 43 4.64 1.07 2.39
C ILE A 43 5.87 0.73 3.25
N ASP A 44 6.04 1.45 4.34
CA ASP A 44 7.01 1.10 5.38
C ASP A 44 6.32 0.27 6.44
N TYR A 45 6.91 -0.84 6.83
CA TYR A 45 6.27 -1.82 7.70
C TYR A 45 7.24 -2.54 8.63
N PHE A 46 6.72 -2.91 9.80
CA PHE A 46 7.36 -3.91 10.67
C PHE A 46 6.72 -5.29 10.51
N ASP A 47 5.40 -5.34 10.30
CA ASP A 47 4.63 -6.57 10.11
C ASP A 47 4.28 -6.77 8.63
N LYS A 48 4.61 -7.94 8.07
CA LYS A 48 4.33 -8.27 6.66
C LYS A 48 2.84 -8.32 6.32
N ARG A 49 1.95 -8.45 7.31
CA ARG A 49 0.50 -8.32 7.09
C ARG A 49 0.14 -6.92 6.60
N TRP A 50 0.89 -5.90 6.99
CA TRP A 50 0.63 -4.52 6.59
C TRP A 50 0.67 -4.30 5.07
N PRO A 51 1.77 -4.61 4.36
CA PRO A 51 1.79 -4.47 2.91
C PRO A 51 0.86 -5.45 2.19
N LEU A 52 0.50 -6.59 2.82
CA LEU A 52 -0.53 -7.49 2.28
C LEU A 52 -1.90 -6.80 2.27
N ASP A 53 -2.34 -6.29 3.42
CA ASP A 53 -3.64 -5.63 3.60
C ASP A 53 -3.78 -4.42 2.65
N VAL A 54 -2.72 -3.60 2.54
CA VAL A 54 -2.69 -2.44 1.64
C VAL A 54 -2.82 -2.86 0.17
N ALA A 55 -2.08 -3.89 -0.25
CA ALA A 55 -2.06 -4.34 -1.64
C ALA A 55 -3.37 -5.01 -2.05
N GLU A 56 -3.93 -5.87 -1.19
CA GLU A 56 -5.21 -6.52 -1.43
C GLU A 56 -6.34 -5.50 -1.53
N TRP A 57 -6.44 -4.59 -0.55
CA TRP A 57 -7.46 -3.56 -0.56
C TRP A 57 -7.39 -2.67 -1.81
N ALA A 58 -6.18 -2.24 -2.19
CA ALA A 58 -6.00 -1.38 -3.36
C ALA A 58 -6.43 -2.08 -4.67
N ALA A 59 -6.24 -3.39 -4.79
CA ALA A 59 -6.74 -4.15 -5.93
C ALA A 59 -8.27 -4.30 -5.89
N GLU A 60 -8.84 -4.65 -4.74
CA GLU A 60 -10.28 -4.82 -4.56
C GLU A 60 -11.08 -3.55 -4.85
N GLN A 61 -10.53 -2.38 -4.52
CA GLN A 61 -11.15 -1.08 -4.81
C GLN A 61 -10.85 -0.55 -6.23
N GLY A 62 -10.07 -1.28 -7.03
CA GLY A 62 -9.71 -0.86 -8.38
C GLY A 62 -8.72 0.30 -8.43
N HIS A 63 -7.92 0.50 -7.38
CA HIS A 63 -6.84 1.49 -7.35
C HIS A 63 -5.51 0.95 -7.88
N ALA A 64 -5.33 -0.37 -7.84
CA ALA A 64 -4.20 -1.09 -8.42
C ALA A 64 -4.69 -2.30 -9.23
N THR A 65 -3.84 -2.86 -10.09
CA THR A 65 -4.15 -4.14 -10.74
C THR A 65 -3.84 -5.30 -9.80
N ASP A 66 -4.51 -6.44 -9.99
CA ASP A 66 -4.19 -7.69 -9.28
C ASP A 66 -2.71 -8.07 -9.43
N SER A 67 -2.12 -7.82 -10.60
CA SER A 67 -0.70 -8.07 -10.86
C SER A 67 0.23 -7.16 -10.07
N ALA A 68 -0.15 -5.89 -9.86
CA ALA A 68 0.62 -4.95 -9.06
C ALA A 68 0.53 -5.31 -7.57
N ALA A 69 -0.65 -5.69 -7.09
CA ALA A 69 -0.82 -6.20 -5.74
C ALA A 69 -0.02 -7.49 -5.52
N ALA A 70 -0.09 -8.46 -6.44
CA ALA A 70 0.68 -9.70 -6.36
C ALA A 70 2.20 -9.47 -6.34
N ALA A 71 2.70 -8.43 -7.02
CA ALA A 71 4.11 -8.07 -6.99
C ALA A 71 4.57 -7.61 -5.60
N VAL A 72 3.71 -6.90 -4.86
CA VAL A 72 3.97 -6.55 -3.45
C VAL A 72 4.10 -7.82 -2.63
N ILE A 73 3.14 -8.75 -2.74
CA ILE A 73 3.12 -10.02 -2.00
C ILE A 73 4.35 -10.87 -2.29
N ALA A 74 4.75 -10.97 -3.56
CA ALA A 74 5.93 -11.71 -3.98
C ALA A 74 7.26 -11.12 -3.44
N ALA A 75 7.27 -9.84 -3.06
CA ALA A 75 8.44 -9.14 -2.54
C ALA A 75 8.58 -9.21 -1.01
N LEU A 76 7.61 -9.80 -0.29
CA LEU A 76 7.60 -9.87 1.19
C LEU A 76 8.45 -11.01 1.74
#